data_AF-A0A4R7RZC5-F1
#
_entry.id   AF-A0A4R7RZC5-F1
#
_cell.length_a   1.000
_cell.length_b   1.000
_cell.length_c   1.000
_cell.angle_alpha   90.00
_cell.angle_beta   90.00
_cell.angle_gamma   90.00
#
_symmetry.space_group_name_H-M   'P 1'
#
loop_
_entity.id
_entity.type
_entity.pdbx_description
1 polymer ?
#
loop_
_entity_poly.entity_id
_entity_poly.type
_entity_poly.pdbx_seq_one_letter_code
_entity_poly.pdbx_strand_id
1 'polypeptide(L)'
;MSVLTQRLVKEIESASEPVQAEVLDFVLFVKGRHDASLGERIQRTAGVCGGEACLGNTRIAIWMLETARRSGVSEAELLLDYPGLNRADLSAAWDYVMSHSTEIENLIRQNEEA
;
A
#
# COMPACT_ATOMS: atom_id res chain seq x y z
N MET A 1 -24.77 2.18 -9.45
CA MET A 1 -24.21 3.49 -9.03
C MET A 1 -25.21 4.18 -8.10
N SER A 2 -24.75 4.79 -7.00
CA SER A 2 -25.61 5.55 -6.08
C SER A 2 -26.21 6.78 -6.77
N VAL A 3 -27.37 7.25 -6.29
CA VAL A 3 -28.01 8.50 -6.76
C VAL A 3 -27.05 9.69 -6.66
N LEU A 4 -26.23 9.73 -5.61
CA LEU A 4 -25.21 10.77 -5.44
C LEU A 4 -24.12 10.69 -6.51
N THR A 5 -23.70 9.47 -6.89
CA THR A 5 -22.71 9.26 -7.95
C THR A 5 -23.23 9.74 -9.29
N GLN A 6 -24.50 9.44 -9.61
CA GLN A 6 -25.12 9.86 -10.87
C GLN A 6 -25.24 11.39 -10.96
N ARG A 7 -25.57 12.06 -9.84
CA ARG A 7 -25.66 13.52 -9.78
C ARG A 7 -24.30 14.19 -10.00
N LEU A 8 -23.25 13.67 -9.36
CA LEU A 8 -21.89 14.18 -9.50
C LEU A 8 -21.37 14.06 -10.94
N VAL A 9 -21.59 12.90 -11.58
CA VAL A 9 -21.19 12.69 -12.99
C VAL A 9 -21.88 13.70 -13.91
N LYS A 10 -23.19 13.90 -13.72
CA LYS A 10 -23.95 14.88 -14.51
C LYS A 10 -23.47 16.32 -14.31
N GLU A 11 -23.07 16.69 -13.10
CA GLU A 11 -22.50 18.01 -12.81
C GLU A 11 -21.15 18.21 -13.51
N ILE A 12 -20.28 17.19 -13.51
CA ILE A 12 -18.99 17.23 -14.22
C ILE A 12 -19.19 17.33 -15.74
N GLU A 13 -20.09 16.53 -16.32
CA GLU A 13 -20.41 16.55 -17.75
C GLU A 13 -21.00 17.90 -18.21
N SER A 14 -21.71 18.60 -17.31
CA SER A 14 -22.28 19.92 -17.60
C SER A 14 -21.27 21.07 -17.52
N ALA A 15 -20.07 20.82 -16.97
CA ALA A 15 -18.99 21.79 -16.93
C ALA A 15 -18.32 21.95 -18.30
N SER A 16 -17.58 23.04 -18.50
CA SER A 16 -16.83 23.27 -19.74
C SER A 16 -15.64 22.30 -19.86
N GLU A 17 -15.24 21.98 -21.10
CA GLU A 17 -14.09 21.11 -21.41
C GLU A 17 -12.81 21.46 -20.61
N PRO A 18 -12.40 22.74 -20.44
CA PRO A 18 -11.26 23.07 -19.58
C PRO A 18 -11.43 22.66 -18.13
N VAL A 19 -12.63 22.79 -17.57
CA VAL A 19 -12.93 22.39 -16.18
C VAL A 19 -12.97 20.87 -16.08
N GLN A 20 -13.46 20.17 -17.10
CA GLN A 20 -13.40 18.71 -17.16
C GLN A 20 -11.95 18.21 -17.20
N ALA A 21 -11.09 18.86 -17.97
CA ALA A 21 -9.65 18.57 -18.00
C ALA A 21 -8.99 18.81 -16.64
N GLU A 22 -9.30 19.92 -15.95
CA GLU A 22 -8.80 20.19 -14.59
C GLU A 22 -9.28 19.14 -13.58
N VAL A 23 -10.54 18.71 -13.67
CA VAL A 23 -11.07 17.64 -12.82
C VAL A 23 -10.38 16.31 -13.13
N LEU A 24 -10.14 15.99 -14.40
CA LEU A 24 -9.42 14.79 -14.81
C LEU A 24 -7.97 14.82 -14.31
N ASP A 25 -7.26 15.94 -14.50
CA ASP A 25 -5.92 16.16 -13.97
C ASP A 25 -5.89 16.08 -12.45
N PHE A 26 -6.87 16.64 -11.75
CA PHE A 26 -7.00 16.53 -10.30
C PHE A 26 -7.26 15.09 -9.87
N VAL A 27 -8.14 14.36 -10.56
CA VAL A 27 -8.40 12.94 -10.29
C VAL A 27 -7.16 12.11 -10.56
N LEU A 28 -6.44 12.36 -11.65
CA LEU A 28 -5.18 11.71 -12.00
C LEU A 28 -4.05 12.11 -11.06
N PHE A 29 -4.08 13.30 -10.47
CA PHE A 29 -3.13 13.76 -9.47
C PHE A 29 -3.39 13.15 -8.09
N VAL A 30 -4.66 13.04 -7.68
CA VAL A 30 -5.08 12.36 -6.45
C VAL A 30 -4.87 10.85 -6.59
N LYS A 31 -5.25 10.27 -7.74
CA LYS A 31 -4.89 8.89 -8.10
C LYS A 31 -3.38 8.73 -8.23
N GLY A 32 -2.68 9.73 -8.75
CA GLY A 32 -1.23 9.78 -8.90
C GLY A 32 -0.46 9.83 -7.57
N ARG A 33 -1.06 10.35 -6.50
CA ARG A 33 -0.54 10.17 -5.13
C ARG A 33 -0.78 8.78 -4.57
N HIS A 34 -1.85 8.11 -5.01
CA HIS A 34 -2.05 6.69 -4.74
C HIS A 34 -1.16 5.79 -5.62
N ASP A 35 -0.89 6.22 -6.85
CA ASP A 35 -0.04 5.56 -7.85
C ASP A 35 1.44 5.99 -7.75
N ALA A 36 1.77 6.93 -6.87
CA ALA A 36 3.14 7.14 -6.36
C ALA A 36 3.67 5.90 -5.59
N SER A 37 2.89 4.82 -5.60
CA SER A 37 3.32 3.43 -5.70
C SER A 37 4.07 3.05 -7.01
N LEU A 38 4.65 4.03 -7.73
CA LEU A 38 5.60 3.80 -8.84
C LEU A 38 7.06 3.78 -8.35
N GLY A 39 7.26 3.61 -7.04
CA GLY A 39 8.30 2.71 -6.53
C GLY A 39 7.67 1.34 -6.36
N GLU A 40 8.37 0.27 -6.75
CA GLU A 40 7.99 -1.12 -6.44
C GLU A 40 7.41 -1.18 -5.01
N ARG A 41 6.18 -1.71 -4.86
CA ARG A 41 5.46 -1.73 -3.56
C ARG A 41 6.28 -2.41 -2.46
N ILE A 42 7.30 -3.15 -2.85
CA ILE A 42 8.31 -3.72 -1.97
C ILE A 42 9.64 -3.17 -2.41
N GLN A 43 10.33 -2.48 -1.51
CA GLN A 43 11.66 -1.94 -1.73
C GLN A 43 12.66 -2.63 -0.82
N ARG A 44 13.90 -2.74 -1.30
CA ARG A 44 15.06 -3.04 -0.47
C ARG A 44 16.01 -1.86 -0.53
N THR A 45 16.19 -1.19 0.59
CA THR A 45 17.06 -0.02 0.68
C THR A 45 18.15 -0.30 1.70
N ALA A 46 19.41 -0.25 1.27
CA ALA A 46 20.55 -0.43 2.16
C ALA A 46 20.46 0.57 3.33
N GLY A 47 20.54 0.07 4.57
CA GLY A 47 20.42 0.88 5.80
C GLY A 47 18.97 1.12 6.29
N VAL A 48 17.96 0.67 5.56
CA VAL A 48 16.56 0.60 6.03
C VAL A 48 16.26 -0.84 6.43
N CYS A 49 15.92 -1.06 7.70
CA CYS A 49 15.73 -2.41 8.27
C CYS A 49 16.84 -3.38 7.85
N GLY A 50 18.11 -2.99 7.97
CA GLY A 50 19.23 -3.85 7.57
C GLY A 50 19.36 -4.15 6.06
N GLY A 51 18.57 -3.53 5.19
CA GLY A 51 18.48 -3.86 3.77
C GLY A 51 17.39 -4.89 3.43
N GLU A 52 16.53 -5.21 4.39
CA GLU A 52 15.40 -6.13 4.24
C GLU A 52 14.28 -5.53 3.38
N ALA A 53 13.42 -6.42 2.86
CA ALA A 53 12.24 -6.02 2.11
C ALA A 53 11.27 -5.23 2.99
N CYS A 54 10.92 -4.02 2.55
CA CYS A 54 10.00 -3.10 3.22
C CYS A 54 8.89 -2.65 2.26
N LEU A 55 7.74 -2.26 2.79
CA LEU A 55 6.66 -1.69 1.98
C LEU A 55 7.02 -0.30 1.46
N GLY A 56 7.12 -0.14 0.14
CA GLY A 56 7.42 1.11 -0.53
C GLY A 56 8.60 1.85 0.11
N ASN A 57 8.42 3.13 0.42
CA ASN A 57 9.43 3.96 1.10
C ASN A 57 9.29 3.96 2.63
N THR A 58 8.57 2.99 3.20
CA THR A 58 8.37 2.90 4.66
C THR A 58 9.49 2.09 5.32
N ARG A 59 9.57 2.17 6.66
CA ARG A 59 10.37 1.25 7.47
C ARG A 59 9.55 0.08 8.00
N ILE A 60 8.47 -0.29 7.31
CA ILE A 60 7.61 -1.41 7.67
C ILE A 60 8.09 -2.63 6.91
N ALA A 61 8.87 -3.48 7.59
CA ALA A 61 9.45 -4.67 6.98
C ALA A 61 8.37 -5.74 6.72
N ILE A 62 8.52 -6.49 5.63
CA ILE A 62 7.54 -7.53 5.26
C ILE A 62 7.48 -8.64 6.31
N TRP A 63 8.62 -9.03 6.88
CA TRP A 63 8.66 -10.04 7.94
C TRP A 63 7.87 -9.60 9.19
N MET A 64 7.86 -8.30 9.52
CA MET A 64 7.14 -7.76 10.67
C MET A 64 5.63 -7.89 10.49
N LEU A 65 5.14 -7.62 9.28
CA LEU A 65 3.73 -7.80 8.92
C LEU A 65 3.33 -9.28 9.00
N GLU A 66 4.20 -10.18 8.52
CA GLU A 66 3.95 -11.63 8.62
C GLU A 66 3.94 -12.11 10.07
N THR A 67 4.84 -11.63 10.93
CA THR A 67 4.83 -11.95 12.37
C THR A 67 3.56 -11.46 13.05
N ALA A 68 3.10 -10.23 12.75
CA ALA A 68 1.86 -9.69 13.29
C ALA A 68 0.65 -10.53 12.84
N ARG A 69 0.60 -10.90 11.56
CA ARG A 69 -0.43 -11.78 10.99
C ARG A 69 -0.44 -13.15 11.66
N ARG A 70 0.73 -13.76 11.89
CA ARG A 70 0.88 -15.04 12.62
C ARG A 70 0.44 -14.93 14.09
N SER A 71 0.58 -13.75 14.68
CA SER A 71 0.14 -13.46 16.05
C SER A 71 -1.37 -13.19 16.15
N GLY A 72 -2.09 -13.22 15.03
CA GLY A 72 -3.55 -13.05 14.99
C GLY A 72 -4.02 -11.62 14.71
N VAL A 73 -3.12 -10.68 14.39
CA VAL A 73 -3.50 -9.31 14.00
C VAL A 73 -4.17 -9.35 12.64
N SER A 74 -5.37 -8.78 12.55
CA SER A 74 -6.14 -8.71 11.31
C SER A 74 -5.64 -7.60 10.38
N GLU A 75 -5.93 -7.72 9.08
CA GLU A 75 -5.60 -6.65 8.12
C GLU A 75 -6.27 -5.31 8.46
N ALA A 76 -7.48 -5.36 9.05
CA ALA A 76 -8.17 -4.15 9.49
C ALA A 76 -7.40 -3.44 10.61
N GLU A 77 -6.86 -4.20 11.56
CA GLU A 77 -6.00 -3.67 12.63
C GLU A 77 -4.67 -3.14 12.06
N LEU A 78 -4.03 -3.87 11.14
CA LEU A 78 -2.81 -3.40 10.47
C LEU A 78 -3.02 -2.06 9.74
N LEU A 79 -4.16 -1.89 9.06
CA LEU A 79 -4.49 -0.63 8.37
C LEU A 79 -4.85 0.51 9.35
N LEU A 80 -5.33 0.19 10.55
CA LEU A 80 -5.55 1.17 11.61
C LEU A 80 -4.23 1.61 12.25
N ASP A 81 -3.34 0.66 12.52
CA ASP A 81 -2.02 0.89 13.12
C ASP A 81 -1.07 1.62 12.17
N TYR A 82 -1.23 1.39 10.86
CA TYR A 82 -0.47 2.06 9.80
C TYR A 82 -1.39 2.79 8.82
N PRO A 83 -1.89 4.00 9.16
CA PRO A 83 -2.84 4.74 8.31
C PRO A 83 -2.32 5.13 6.92
N GLY A 84 -1.00 5.03 6.69
CA GLY A 84 -0.37 5.26 5.39
C GLY A 84 -0.39 4.03 4.46
N LEU A 85 -0.76 2.85 4.98
CA LEU A 85 -0.90 1.63 4.19
C LEU A 85 -2.31 1.53 3.61
N ASN A 86 -2.39 0.88 2.45
CA ASN A 86 -3.66 0.47 1.86
C ASN A 86 -3.69 -1.05 1.64
N ARG A 87 -4.87 -1.58 1.27
CA ARG A 87 -5.03 -3.03 1.04
C ARG A 87 -4.16 -3.58 -0.09
N ALA A 88 -3.84 -2.80 -1.11
CA ALA A 88 -2.97 -3.25 -2.19
C ALA A 88 -1.53 -3.44 -1.71
N ASP A 89 -1.09 -2.64 -0.71
CA ASP A 89 0.22 -2.82 -0.09
C ASP A 89 0.27 -4.12 0.72
N LEU A 90 -0.76 -4.42 1.50
CA LEU A 90 -0.87 -5.69 2.23
C LEU A 90 -0.92 -6.89 1.27
N SER A 91 -1.72 -6.80 0.19
CA SER A 91 -1.75 -7.84 -0.85
C SER A 91 -0.37 -8.10 -1.43
N ALA A 92 0.37 -7.05 -1.78
CA ALA A 92 1.73 -7.18 -2.30
C ALA A 92 2.69 -7.81 -1.27
N ALA A 93 2.58 -7.41 0.01
CA ALA A 93 3.35 -8.02 1.09
C ALA A 93 3.09 -9.53 1.19
N TRP A 94 1.83 -9.98 1.11
CA TRP A 94 1.50 -11.40 1.20
C TRP A 94 1.96 -12.19 -0.03
N ASP A 95 1.84 -11.63 -1.23
CA ASP A 95 2.40 -12.24 -2.45
C ASP A 95 3.93 -12.42 -2.33
N TYR A 96 4.60 -11.47 -1.68
CA TYR A 96 6.03 -11.56 -1.40
C TYR A 96 6.36 -12.64 -0.36
N VAL A 97 5.61 -12.70 0.74
CA VAL A 97 5.76 -13.76 1.75
C VAL A 97 5.61 -15.14 1.11
N MET A 98 4.62 -15.31 0.23
CA MET A 98 4.39 -16.59 -0.45
C MET A 98 5.48 -16.95 -1.44
N SER A 99 6.06 -15.98 -2.15
CA SER A 99 7.14 -16.20 -3.11
C SER A 99 8.53 -16.29 -2.48
N HIS A 100 8.72 -15.76 -1.27
CA HIS A 100 10.00 -15.67 -0.55
C HIS A 100 9.91 -16.26 0.87
N SER A 101 9.14 -17.34 1.04
CA SER A 101 8.83 -17.91 2.36
C SER A 101 10.07 -18.24 3.19
N THR A 102 11.06 -18.92 2.62
CA THR A 102 12.32 -19.27 3.30
C THR A 102 13.08 -18.04 3.79
N GLU A 103 13.08 -16.96 3.02
CA GLU A 103 13.73 -15.72 3.42
C GLU A 103 13.00 -15.09 4.60
N ILE A 104 11.68 -14.95 4.49
CA ILE A 104 10.86 -14.36 5.55
C ILE A 104 10.96 -15.18 6.83
N GLU A 105 10.94 -16.51 6.75
CA GLU A 105 11.13 -17.38 7.92
C GLU A 105 12.48 -17.16 8.59
N ASN A 106 13.56 -17.03 7.82
CA ASN A 106 14.87 -16.73 8.37
C ASN A 106 14.92 -15.36 9.04
N LEU A 107 14.33 -14.33 8.42
CA LEU A 107 14.26 -12.98 8.99
C LEU A 107 13.44 -12.93 10.27
N ILE A 108 12.29 -13.60 10.32
CA ILE A 108 11.47 -13.74 11.52
C ILE A 108 12.29 -14.39 12.63
N ARG A 109 12.91 -15.55 12.36
CA ARG A 109 13.71 -16.26 13.35
C ARG A 109 14.89 -15.42 13.87
N GLN A 110 15.61 -14.75 12.98
CA GLN A 110 16.74 -13.88 13.37
C GLN A 110 16.30 -12.71 14.26
N ASN A 111 15.13 -12.12 13.99
CA ASN A 111 14.62 -11.00 14.76
C ASN A 111 13.91 -11.44 16.06
N GLU A 112 13.44 -12.68 16.16
CA GLU A 112 12.93 -13.27 17.41
C GLU A 112 14.05 -13.70 18.37
N GLU A 113 15.22 -14.06 17.84
CA GLU A 113 16.40 -14.48 18.62
C GLU A 113 17.30 -13.31 19.09
N ALA A 114 17.05 -12.09 18.62
CA ALA A 114 17.83 -10.87 18.89
C ALA A 114 17.29 -10.05 20.08
#